data_AF-A0A7J0D4Z0-F1
#
_entry.id   AF-A0A7J0D4Z0-F1
#
_cell.length_a   1.000
_cell.length_b   1.000
_cell.length_c   1.000
_cell.angle_alpha   90.00
_cell.angle_beta   90.00
_cell.angle_gamma   90.00
#
_symmetry.space_group_name_H-M   'P 1'
#
loop_
_entity.id
_entity.type
_entity.pdbx_description
1 polymer ?
#
loop_
_entity_poly.entity_id
_entity_poly.type
_entity_poly.pdbx_seq_one_letter_code
_entity_poly.pdbx_strand_id
1 'polypeptide(L)'
;MQASMTRTRPMNGRGYGGMEDDDNRRGPERDETDTDLFRQLVGHLVADGDGRAAAAGRQARRTFAEMVPGTTRQPVLLLTRPLTFTPTAPAGPVAGRPCTSCQGAGGRTVDTSSDGVTRQHWQSCTPCGGTGEAR
;
A
#
# COMPACT_ATOMS: atom_id res chain seq x y z
N MET A 1 45.71 -72.35 2.46
CA MET A 1 44.29 -71.98 2.62
C MET A 1 44.25 -70.54 3.14
N GLN A 2 44.02 -69.56 2.27
CA GLN A 2 43.91 -68.14 2.63
C GLN A 2 42.42 -67.79 2.68
N ALA A 3 41.94 -67.30 3.81
CA ALA A 3 40.59 -66.76 3.95
C ALA A 3 40.66 -65.23 3.92
N SER A 4 40.17 -64.65 2.82
CA SER A 4 40.00 -63.21 2.64
C SER A 4 38.96 -62.67 3.62
N MET A 5 39.36 -61.78 4.53
CA MET A 5 38.42 -60.98 5.30
C MET A 5 38.07 -59.70 4.54
N THR A 6 36.94 -59.71 3.86
CA THR A 6 36.29 -58.52 3.28
C THR A 6 35.75 -57.67 4.43
N ARG A 7 36.43 -56.58 4.76
CA ARG A 7 36.03 -55.65 5.82
C ARG A 7 34.97 -54.68 5.28
N THR A 8 33.69 -55.03 5.41
CA THR A 8 32.59 -54.11 5.11
C THR A 8 32.59 -52.97 6.13
N ARG A 9 32.94 -51.75 5.68
CA ARG A 9 32.83 -50.52 6.48
C ARG A 9 31.34 -50.15 6.58
N PRO A 10 30.77 -49.92 7.77
CA PRO A 10 29.46 -49.29 7.85
C PRO A 10 29.58 -47.86 7.31
N MET A 11 28.77 -47.54 6.31
CA MET A 11 28.55 -46.16 5.89
C MET A 11 27.77 -45.46 7.00
N ASN A 12 28.47 -44.67 7.80
CA ASN A 12 27.82 -43.69 8.68
C ASN A 12 27.20 -42.61 7.79
N GLY A 13 25.91 -42.77 7.48
CA GLY A 13 25.08 -41.72 6.93
C GLY A 13 25.02 -40.58 7.94
N ARG A 14 25.90 -39.58 7.78
CA ARG A 14 25.81 -38.30 8.48
C ARG A 14 24.62 -37.54 7.90
N GLY A 15 23.43 -37.84 8.42
CA GLY A 15 22.20 -37.15 8.09
C GLY A 15 22.22 -35.73 8.65
N TYR A 16 21.84 -34.77 7.82
CA TYR A 16 21.63 -33.35 8.17
C TYR A 16 20.41 -33.12 9.08
N GLY A 17 19.92 -34.13 9.82
CA GLY A 17 18.73 -34.02 10.67
C GLY A 17 18.99 -33.46 12.06
N GLY A 18 20.23 -33.55 12.56
CA GLY A 18 20.55 -33.11 13.92
C GLY A 18 20.54 -31.59 14.13
N MET A 19 20.80 -30.80 13.08
CA MET A 19 20.79 -29.33 13.19
C MET A 19 19.38 -28.78 13.38
N GLU A 20 18.41 -29.32 12.64
CA GLU A 20 17.01 -28.86 12.68
C GLU A 20 16.31 -29.27 13.98
N ASP A 21 16.59 -30.48 14.49
CA ASP A 21 16.08 -30.96 15.78
C ASP A 21 16.67 -30.21 16.99
N ASP A 22 17.93 -29.77 16.89
CA ASP A 22 18.58 -28.97 17.95
C ASP A 22 18.09 -27.52 17.96
N ASP A 23 17.84 -26.92 16.79
CA ASP A 23 17.24 -25.59 16.67
C ASP A 23 15.80 -25.58 17.21
N ASN A 24 14.99 -26.58 16.86
CA ASN A 24 13.62 -26.72 17.36
C ASN A 24 13.56 -26.91 18.89
N ARG A 25 14.58 -27.50 19.51
CA ARG A 25 14.67 -27.68 20.96
C ARG A 25 15.08 -26.40 21.69
N ARG A 26 15.72 -25.46 21.00
CA ARG A 26 16.20 -24.18 21.56
C ARG A 26 15.05 -23.23 21.95
N GLY A 27 13.84 -23.52 21.48
CA GLY A 27 12.67 -22.67 21.66
C GLY A 27 12.72 -21.48 20.69
N PRO A 28 11.67 -20.66 20.66
CA PRO A 28 11.70 -19.43 19.88
C PRO A 28 12.93 -18.61 20.28
N GLU A 29 13.71 -18.19 19.28
CA GLU A 29 14.82 -17.27 19.49
C GLU A 29 14.26 -15.97 20.13
N ARG A 30 15.13 -15.21 20.77
CA ARG A 30 14.77 -14.07 21.64
C ARG A 30 14.00 -12.93 20.93
N ASP A 31 13.87 -12.99 19.60
CA ASP A 31 13.24 -11.98 18.77
C ASP A 31 11.71 -11.85 19.02
N GLU A 32 11.05 -12.89 19.51
CA GLU A 32 9.64 -12.82 19.89
C GLU A 32 9.41 -11.94 21.12
N THR A 33 10.31 -11.97 22.10
CA THR A 33 10.20 -11.13 23.31
C THR A 33 10.51 -9.66 22.99
N ASP A 34 11.48 -9.44 22.11
CA ASP A 34 11.82 -8.10 21.62
C ASP A 34 10.70 -7.52 20.76
N THR A 35 9.93 -8.35 20.05
CA THR A 35 8.75 -7.93 19.28
C THR A 35 7.63 -7.42 20.20
N ASP A 36 7.38 -8.08 21.33
CA ASP A 36 6.36 -7.64 22.27
C ASP A 36 6.78 -6.36 23.01
N LEU A 37 8.04 -6.24 23.41
CA LEU A 37 8.59 -4.99 23.95
C LEU A 37 8.52 -3.84 22.95
N PHE A 38 8.85 -4.12 21.68
CA PHE A 38 8.74 -3.14 20.59
C PHE A 38 7.30 -2.68 20.38
N ARG A 39 6.33 -3.62 20.35
CA ARG A 39 4.90 -3.29 20.23
C ARG A 39 4.41 -2.47 21.40
N GLN A 40 4.82 -2.80 22.63
CA GLN A 40 4.47 -2.03 23.82
C GLN A 40 5.03 -0.61 23.75
N LEU A 41 6.28 -0.45 23.33
CA LEU A 41 6.92 0.85 23.16
C LEU A 41 6.20 1.70 22.11
N VAL A 42 5.91 1.12 20.94
CA VAL A 42 5.16 1.81 19.88
C VAL A 42 3.78 2.21 20.37
N GLY A 43 3.07 1.32 21.08
CA GLY A 43 1.76 1.60 21.66
C GLY A 43 1.79 2.78 22.63
N HIS A 44 2.83 2.85 23.48
CA HIS A 44 2.99 3.96 24.41
C HIS A 44 3.24 5.30 23.70
N LEU A 45 4.13 5.31 22.69
CA LEU A 45 4.43 6.52 21.91
C LEU A 45 3.22 7.06 21.15
N VAL A 46 2.39 6.17 20.61
CA VAL A 46 1.14 6.55 19.92
C VAL A 46 0.17 7.20 20.90
N ALA A 47 -0.11 6.55 22.04
CA ALA A 47 -1.05 7.07 23.04
C ALA A 47 -0.61 8.44 23.62
N ASP A 48 0.68 8.60 23.90
CA ASP A 48 1.27 9.86 24.36
C ASP A 48 1.21 10.95 23.27
N GLY A 49 1.50 10.58 22.02
CA GLY A 49 1.31 11.46 20.86
C GLY A 49 -0.13 11.95 20.71
N ASP A 50 -1.10 11.05 20.80
CA ASP A 50 -2.53 11.36 20.72
C ASP A 50 -2.98 12.27 21.86
N GLY A 51 -2.50 12.03 23.09
CA GLY A 51 -2.76 12.89 24.25
C GLY A 51 -2.26 14.32 24.04
N ARG A 52 -1.01 14.48 23.57
CA ARG A 52 -0.45 15.80 23.24
C ARG A 52 -1.21 16.49 22.12
N ALA A 53 -1.58 15.74 21.08
CA ALA A 53 -2.32 16.25 19.94
C ALA A 53 -3.71 16.76 20.40
N ALA A 54 -4.41 16.00 21.24
CA ALA A 54 -5.68 16.39 21.84
C ALA A 54 -5.55 17.64 22.74
N ALA A 55 -4.54 17.70 23.61
CA ALA A 55 -4.28 18.86 24.47
C ALA A 55 -3.96 20.14 23.66
N ALA A 56 -3.34 19.99 22.49
CA ALA A 56 -3.08 21.09 21.55
C ALA A 56 -4.29 21.41 20.63
N GLY A 57 -5.44 20.77 20.82
CA GLY A 57 -6.62 20.91 19.95
C GLY A 57 -6.42 20.37 18.53
N ARG A 58 -5.36 19.59 18.30
CA ARG A 58 -5.01 18.97 17.02
C ARG A 58 -5.50 17.52 17.02
N GLN A 59 -6.81 17.32 16.98
CA GLN A 59 -7.35 15.98 16.77
C GLN A 59 -7.26 15.61 15.29
N ALA A 60 -6.91 14.35 15.00
CA ALA A 60 -7.12 13.81 13.67
C ALA A 60 -8.57 14.10 13.25
N ARG A 61 -8.78 14.45 11.98
CA ARG A 61 -10.14 14.64 11.46
C ARG A 61 -10.96 13.39 11.79
N ARG A 62 -12.22 13.58 12.22
CA ARG A 62 -13.17 12.49 12.48
C ARG A 62 -13.00 11.41 11.42
N THR A 63 -12.82 10.16 11.85
CA THR A 63 -12.72 9.05 10.89
C THR A 63 -13.98 9.03 10.02
N PHE A 64 -13.92 8.48 8.80
CA PHE A 64 -15.13 8.42 7.96
C PHE A 64 -16.30 7.73 8.68
N ALA A 65 -16.00 6.71 9.49
CA ALA A 65 -16.98 6.03 10.34
C ALA A 65 -17.59 6.95 11.41
N GLU A 66 -16.80 7.85 12.02
CA GLU A 66 -17.28 8.86 12.97
C GLU A 66 -18.05 10.00 12.30
N MET A 67 -17.69 10.36 11.06
CA MET A 67 -18.41 11.38 10.29
C MET A 67 -19.77 10.88 9.83
N VAL A 68 -19.88 9.59 9.51
CA VAL A 68 -21.11 8.98 8.99
C VAL A 68 -21.38 7.63 9.67
N PRO A 69 -21.83 7.64 10.93
CA PRO A 69 -22.11 6.42 11.67
C PRO A 69 -23.19 5.58 10.97
N GLY A 70 -23.01 4.27 10.94
CA GLY A 70 -23.93 3.33 10.30
C GLY A 70 -23.74 3.12 8.80
N THR A 71 -22.74 3.77 8.18
CA THR A 71 -22.42 3.53 6.76
C THR A 71 -21.49 2.34 6.60
N THR A 72 -21.98 1.26 5.98
CA THR A 72 -21.15 0.13 5.57
C THR A 72 -20.21 0.56 4.45
N ARG A 73 -18.90 0.35 4.64
CA ARG A 73 -17.90 0.69 3.61
C ARG A 73 -18.17 -0.17 2.37
N GLN A 74 -18.52 0.49 1.26
CA GLN A 74 -18.70 -0.23 0.00
C GLN A 74 -17.36 -0.87 -0.40
N PRO A 75 -17.34 -2.16 -0.80
CA PRO A 75 -16.12 -2.76 -1.32
C PRO A 75 -15.63 -1.96 -2.52
N VAL A 76 -14.31 -1.81 -2.65
CA VAL A 76 -13.72 -1.18 -3.83
C VAL A 76 -14.07 -2.07 -5.03
N LEU A 77 -15.02 -1.60 -5.85
CA LEU A 77 -15.37 -2.28 -7.07
C LEU A 77 -14.18 -2.16 -8.03
N LEU A 78 -13.46 -3.26 -8.21
CA LEU A 78 -12.47 -3.38 -9.28
C LEU A 78 -13.24 -3.32 -10.61
N LEU A 79 -13.02 -2.25 -11.38
CA LEU A 79 -13.46 -2.21 -12.77
C LEU A 79 -12.67 -3.27 -13.56
N THR A 80 -13.26 -4.45 -13.72
CA THR A 80 -12.70 -5.53 -14.54
C THR A 80 -12.93 -5.32 -16.03
N ARG A 81 -13.69 -4.29 -16.40
CA ARG A 81 -14.00 -3.93 -17.79
C ARG A 81 -14.01 -2.40 -17.95
N PRO A 82 -13.61 -1.89 -19.13
CA PRO A 82 -13.74 -0.47 -19.45
C PRO A 82 -15.21 -0.05 -19.36
N LEU A 83 -15.52 0.95 -18.54
CA LEU A 83 -16.82 1.61 -18.56
C LEU A 83 -16.74 2.83 -19.48
N THR A 84 -17.65 2.90 -20.44
CA THR A 84 -17.88 4.12 -21.20
C THR A 84 -18.72 5.06 -20.34
N PHE A 85 -18.10 6.11 -19.81
CA PHE A 85 -18.84 7.16 -19.12
C PHE A 85 -19.58 8.00 -20.15
N THR A 86 -20.90 7.96 -20.12
CA THR A 86 -21.73 8.91 -20.86
C THR A 86 -21.80 10.20 -20.03
N PRO A 87 -21.27 11.34 -20.50
CA PRO A 87 -21.40 12.60 -19.80
C PRO A 87 -22.87 12.92 -19.55
N THR A 88 -23.22 13.34 -18.34
CA THR A 88 -24.60 13.72 -18.00
C THR A 88 -25.01 15.07 -18.61
N ALA A 89 -24.07 15.79 -19.22
CA ALA A 89 -24.38 16.93 -20.06
C ALA A 89 -24.78 16.42 -21.45
N PRO A 90 -25.88 16.92 -22.04
CA PRO A 90 -26.21 16.59 -23.42
C PRO A 90 -25.01 16.95 -24.29
N ALA A 91 -24.57 16.00 -25.12
CA ALA A 91 -23.79 16.30 -26.30
C ALA A 91 -24.68 17.14 -27.22
N GLY A 92 -24.82 18.43 -26.90
CA GLY A 92 -25.24 19.42 -27.88
C GLY A 92 -24.31 19.34 -29.09
N PRO A 93 -24.72 19.84 -30.25
CA PRO A 93 -23.83 19.94 -31.40
C PRO A 93 -22.52 20.58 -30.92
N VAL A 94 -21.39 20.03 -31.38
CA VAL A 94 -20.03 20.47 -31.07
C VAL A 94 -19.93 22.00 -31.32
N ALA A 95 -20.27 22.80 -30.32
CA ALA A 95 -20.43 24.25 -30.46
C ALA A 95 -19.30 25.01 -29.76
N GLY A 96 -18.55 24.34 -28.89
CA GLY A 96 -17.28 24.83 -28.37
C GLY A 96 -16.14 24.43 -29.29
N ARG A 97 -15.37 25.38 -29.82
CA ARG A 97 -14.05 25.05 -30.38
C ARG A 97 -13.21 24.42 -29.27
N PRO A 98 -12.41 23.37 -29.55
CA PRO A 98 -11.52 22.81 -28.55
C PRO A 98 -10.61 23.89 -28.01
N CYS A 99 -10.40 23.91 -26.69
CA CYS A 99 -9.50 24.85 -26.06
C CYS A 99 -8.10 24.66 -26.68
N THR A 100 -7.58 25.69 -27.33
CA THR A 100 -6.28 25.61 -28.03
C THR A 100 -5.12 25.41 -27.06
N SER A 101 -5.29 25.81 -25.79
CA SER A 101 -4.26 25.65 -24.76
C SER A 101 -4.07 24.20 -24.31
N CYS A 102 -5.11 23.38 -24.31
CA CYS A 102 -5.03 21.95 -23.92
C CYS A 102 -5.52 20.99 -25.00
N GLN A 103 -5.78 21.49 -26.21
CA GLN A 103 -6.25 20.73 -27.37
C GLN A 103 -7.48 19.85 -27.09
N GLY A 104 -8.42 20.35 -26.28
CA GLY A 104 -9.62 19.58 -25.93
C GLY A 104 -9.48 18.67 -24.70
N ALA A 105 -8.28 18.46 -24.16
CA ALA A 105 -8.06 17.51 -23.07
C ALA A 105 -8.53 17.99 -21.68
N GLY A 106 -8.84 19.27 -21.51
CA GLY A 106 -9.22 19.88 -20.23
C GLY A 106 -8.08 20.01 -19.21
N GLY A 107 -6.89 19.49 -19.49
CA GLY A 107 -5.75 19.53 -18.58
C GLY A 107 -4.63 18.61 -19.03
N ARG A 108 -3.67 18.37 -18.14
CA ARG A 108 -2.58 17.41 -18.34
C ARG A 108 -2.19 16.73 -17.03
N THR A 109 -1.72 15.50 -17.12
CA THR A 109 -1.05 14.83 -16.00
C THR A 109 0.34 15.44 -15.80
N VAL A 110 0.68 15.77 -14.56
CA VAL A 110 2.00 16.26 -14.18
C VAL A 110 2.62 15.33 -13.14
N ASP A 111 3.81 14.87 -13.47
CA ASP A 111 4.64 14.09 -12.55
C ASP A 111 5.41 15.05 -11.65
N THR A 112 5.27 14.88 -10.35
CA THR A 112 6.06 15.60 -9.35
C THR A 112 6.92 14.59 -8.62
N SER A 113 8.23 14.74 -8.78
CA SER A 113 9.23 13.96 -8.05
C SER A 113 9.74 14.81 -6.89
N SER A 114 9.55 14.32 -5.66
CA SER A 114 10.18 14.87 -4.47
C SER A 114 10.58 13.71 -3.55
N ASP A 115 11.76 13.81 -2.94
CA ASP A 115 12.28 12.82 -1.99
C ASP A 115 12.31 11.37 -2.53
N GLY A 116 12.58 11.22 -3.84
CA GLY A 116 12.65 9.90 -4.50
C GLY A 116 11.29 9.25 -4.78
N VAL A 117 10.17 9.95 -4.54
CA VAL A 117 8.81 9.46 -4.84
C VAL A 117 8.21 10.26 -5.99
N THR A 118 7.88 9.57 -7.09
CA THR A 118 7.13 10.15 -8.20
C THR A 118 5.63 10.06 -7.93
N ARG A 119 4.95 11.21 -7.93
CA ARG A 119 3.50 11.30 -7.82
C ARG A 119 2.94 11.91 -9.10
N GLN A 120 2.00 11.23 -9.72
CA GLN A 120 1.24 11.81 -10.82
C GLN A 120 0.04 12.56 -10.24
N HIS A 121 -0.18 13.79 -10.68
CA HIS A 121 -1.41 14.51 -10.37
C HIS A 121 -1.97 15.21 -11.60
N TRP A 122 -3.29 15.31 -11.67
CA TRP A 122 -3.96 16.02 -12.74
C TRP A 122 -3.90 17.53 -12.52
N GLN A 123 -3.44 18.27 -13.52
CA GLN A 123 -3.51 19.73 -13.55
C GLN A 123 -4.53 20.15 -14.60
N SER A 124 -5.63 20.74 -14.16
CA SER A 124 -6.65 21.31 -15.04
C SER A 124 -6.11 22.49 -15.84
N CYS A 125 -6.50 22.59 -17.11
CA CYS A 125 -6.18 23.71 -17.96
C CYS A 125 -6.96 24.95 -17.49
N THR A 126 -6.26 25.96 -16.97
CA THR A 126 -6.87 27.19 -16.45
C THR A 126 -7.70 27.95 -17.49
N PRO A 127 -7.25 28.11 -18.76
CA PRO A 127 -8.03 28.79 -19.80
C PRO A 127 -9.45 28.23 -20.02
N CYS A 128 -9.62 26.91 -20.03
CA CYS A 128 -10.95 26.29 -20.13
C CYS A 128 -11.55 25.90 -18.76
N GLY A 129 -10.80 26.12 -17.68
CA GLY A 129 -11.08 25.66 -16.32
C GLY A 129 -11.49 24.19 -16.26
N GLY A 130 -10.78 23.32 -16.98
CA GLY A 130 -10.99 21.88 -16.90
C GLY A 130 -11.92 21.28 -17.96
N THR A 131 -12.67 22.09 -18.71
CA THR A 131 -13.73 21.56 -19.60
C THR A 131 -13.21 21.04 -20.93
N GLY A 132 -12.01 21.47 -21.35
CA GLY A 132 -11.47 21.18 -22.68
C GLY A 132 -12.04 22.07 -23.79
N GLU A 133 -12.97 22.96 -23.47
CA GLU A 133 -13.64 23.83 -24.44
C GLU A 133 -13.15 25.28 -24.33
N ALA A 134 -13.08 26.00 -25.46
CA ALA A 134 -12.81 27.44 -25.44
C ALA A 134 -13.94 28.17 -24.69
N ARG A 135 -13.55 29.02 -23.72
CA ARG A 135 -14.45 29.93 -23.01
C ARG A 135 -14.54 31.27 -23.73
#